data_AF-N6VZ77-F1
#
_entry.id   AF-N6VZ77-F1
#
_cell.length_a   1.000
_cell.length_b   1.000
_cell.length_c   1.000
_cell.angle_alpha   90.00
_cell.angle_beta   90.00
_cell.angle_gamma   90.00
#
_symmetry.space_group_name_H-M   'P 1'
#
loop_
_entity.id
_entity.type
_entity.pdbx_description
1 polymer ?
#
loop_
_entity_poly.entity_id
_entity_poly.type
_entity_poly.pdbx_seq_one_letter_code
_entity_poly.pdbx_strand_id
1 'polypeptide(L)'
;MSLKDSLLKKLETRRDHWSKQVERLRAESEEEQARAEDEKAEAEVREKFAKRIQGVEDRMDQARSRMDELREAGEDKVDSLKGKVDDFLSSNEDEEDRSQASNQ
;
A
#
# COMPACT_ATOMS: atom_id res chain seq x y z
N MET A 1 -23.10 -5.09 12.01
CA MET A 1 -21.62 -5.06 11.98
C MET A 1 -21.15 -4.06 13.01
N SER A 2 -20.12 -4.41 13.77
CA SER A 2 -19.50 -3.47 14.72
C SER A 2 -18.66 -2.43 13.98
N LEU A 3 -18.32 -1.33 14.66
CA LEU A 3 -17.35 -0.35 14.15
C LEU A 3 -16.00 -1.02 13.84
N LYS A 4 -15.59 -1.94 14.71
CA LYS A 4 -14.38 -2.75 14.55
C LYS A 4 -14.39 -3.56 13.26
N ASP A 5 -15.46 -4.30 12.98
CA ASP A 5 -15.58 -5.09 11.75
C ASP A 5 -15.51 -4.19 10.51
N SER A 6 -16.10 -3.00 10.60
CA SER A 6 -16.11 -2.03 9.50
C SER A 6 -14.71 -1.47 9.22
N LEU A 7 -13.93 -1.18 10.28
CA LEU A 7 -12.55 -0.72 10.16
C LEU A 7 -11.61 -1.81 9.65
N LEU A 8 -11.76 -3.04 10.14
CA LEU A 8 -11.01 -4.19 9.62
C LEU A 8 -11.28 -4.39 8.13
N LYS A 9 -12.55 -4.37 7.72
CA LYS A 9 -12.93 -4.53 6.31
C LYS A 9 -12.39 -3.40 5.41
N LYS A 10 -12.37 -2.16 5.90
CA LYS A 10 -11.76 -1.03 5.19
C LYS A 10 -10.26 -1.26 4.96
N LEU A 11 -9.53 -1.64 6.01
CA LEU A 11 -8.10 -1.93 5.93
C LEU A 11 -7.81 -3.12 5.01
N GLU A 12 -8.62 -4.18 5.08
CA GLU A 12 -8.53 -5.34 4.17
C GLU A 12 -8.73 -4.93 2.71
N THR A 13 -9.77 -4.16 2.43
CA THR A 13 -10.05 -3.68 1.06
C THR A 13 -8.89 -2.84 0.52
N ARG A 14 -8.32 -1.96 1.36
CA ARG A 14 -7.18 -1.12 0.97
C ARG A 14 -5.92 -1.96 0.74
N ARG A 15 -5.67 -2.93 1.61
CA ARG A 15 -4.55 -3.86 1.48
C ARG A 15 -4.65 -4.69 0.20
N ASP A 16 -5.84 -5.15 -0.16
CA ASP A 16 -6.06 -5.87 -1.41
C ASP A 16 -5.78 -4.98 -2.63
N HIS A 17 -6.13 -3.70 -2.55
CA HIS A 17 -5.78 -2.72 -3.57
C HIS A 17 -4.26 -2.53 -3.70
N TRP A 18 -3.54 -2.39 -2.58
CA TRP A 18 -2.08 -2.32 -2.56
C TRP A 18 -1.42 -3.60 -3.10
N SER A 19 -1.96 -4.77 -2.76
CA SER A 19 -1.46 -6.05 -3.29
C SER A 19 -1.51 -6.09 -4.81
N LYS A 20 -2.64 -5.68 -5.41
CA LYS A 20 -2.78 -5.59 -6.88
C LYS A 20 -1.83 -4.56 -7.50
N GLN A 21 -1.54 -3.48 -6.79
CA GLN A 21 -0.54 -2.51 -7.25
C GLN A 21 0.86 -3.09 -7.24
N VAL A 22 1.25 -3.84 -6.21
CA VAL A 22 2.53 -4.54 -6.18
C VAL A 22 2.64 -5.50 -7.36
N GLU A 23 1.61 -6.30 -7.63
CA GLU A 23 1.56 -7.21 -8.78
C GLU A 23 1.74 -6.45 -10.11
N ARG A 24 1.02 -5.33 -10.28
CA ARG A 24 1.14 -4.49 -11.47
C ARG A 24 2.54 -3.88 -11.60
N LEU A 25 3.12 -3.36 -10.52
CA LEU A 25 4.47 -2.79 -10.52
C LEU A 25 5.54 -3.84 -10.85
N ARG A 26 5.35 -5.08 -10.40
CA ARG A 26 6.25 -6.19 -10.74
C ARG A 26 6.15 -6.54 -12.23
N ALA A 27 4.94 -6.62 -12.78
CA ALA A 27 4.74 -6.86 -14.21
C ALA A 27 5.31 -5.72 -15.08
N GLU A 28 5.05 -4.46 -14.73
CA GLU A 28 5.63 -3.29 -15.39
C GLU A 28 7.17 -3.31 -15.31
N SER A 29 7.73 -3.67 -14.15
CA SER A 29 9.18 -3.79 -13.97
C SER A 29 9.79 -4.85 -14.89
N GLU A 30 9.14 -6.01 -15.03
CA GLU A 30 9.62 -7.09 -15.92
C GLU A 30 9.57 -6.66 -17.39
N GLU A 31 8.50 -5.98 -17.81
CA GLU A 31 8.36 -5.46 -19.16
C GLU A 31 9.42 -4.40 -19.48
N GLU A 32 9.62 -3.43 -18.59
CA GLU A 32 10.62 -2.37 -18.77
C GLU A 32 12.06 -2.91 -18.71
N GLN A 33 12.33 -3.91 -17.88
CA GLN A 33 13.63 -4.61 -17.88
C GLN A 33 13.88 -5.33 -19.20
N ALA A 34 12.87 -5.99 -19.77
CA ALA A 34 13.00 -6.68 -21.05
C ALA A 34 13.22 -5.72 -22.23
N ARG A 35 12.78 -4.47 -22.10
CA ARG A 35 12.99 -3.39 -23.08
C ARG A 35 14.30 -2.63 -22.89
N ALA A 36 14.97 -2.80 -21.76
CA ALA A 36 16.22 -2.13 -21.47
C ALA A 36 17.32 -2.58 -22.46
N GLU A 37 18.02 -1.61 -23.05
CA GLU A 37 19.03 -1.87 -24.08
C GLU A 37 20.36 -2.36 -23.50
N ASP A 38 20.64 -2.05 -22.22
CA ASP A 38 21.87 -2.40 -21.52
C ASP A 38 21.65 -2.67 -20.02
N GLU A 39 22.68 -3.25 -19.38
CA GLU A 39 22.67 -3.63 -17.97
C GLU A 39 22.48 -2.43 -17.02
N LYS A 40 22.89 -1.23 -17.42
CA LYS A 40 22.74 -0.03 -16.59
C LYS A 40 21.29 0.44 -16.59
N ALA A 41 20.66 0.50 -17.77
CA ALA A 41 19.24 0.80 -17.90
C ALA A 41 18.39 -0.23 -17.13
N GLU A 42 18.75 -1.52 -17.22
CA GLU A 42 18.07 -2.57 -16.46
C GLU A 42 18.20 -2.37 -14.92
N ALA A 43 19.40 -2.01 -14.44
CA ALA A 43 19.64 -1.75 -13.03
C ALA A 43 18.86 -0.52 -12.52
N GLU A 44 18.78 0.55 -13.31
CA GLU A 44 18.00 1.76 -12.97
C GLU A 44 16.50 1.45 -12.90
N VAL A 45 15.97 0.66 -13.84
CA VAL A 45 14.59 0.18 -13.83
C VAL A 45 14.35 -0.66 -12.56
N ARG A 46 15.21 -1.65 -12.28
CA ARG A 46 15.14 -2.49 -11.07
C ARG A 46 15.09 -1.65 -9.80
N GLU A 47 15.99 -0.70 -9.64
CA GLU A 47 16.06 0.14 -8.44
C GLU A 47 14.80 1.02 -8.29
N LYS A 48 14.34 1.63 -9.38
CA LYS A 48 13.13 2.46 -9.39
C LYS A 48 11.90 1.66 -8.95
N PHE A 49 11.69 0.48 -9.55
CA PHE A 49 10.54 -0.36 -9.21
C PHE A 49 10.66 -0.99 -7.83
N ALA A 50 11.86 -1.40 -7.40
CA ALA A 50 12.09 -1.92 -6.05
C ALA A 50 11.69 -0.89 -4.98
N LYS A 51 12.10 0.38 -5.13
CA LYS A 51 11.69 1.45 -4.20
C LYS A 51 10.18 1.65 -4.15
N ARG A 52 9.51 1.60 -5.31
CA ARG A 52 8.05 1.76 -5.38
C ARG A 52 7.32 0.57 -4.73
N ILE A 53 7.75 -0.65 -5.03
CA ILE A 53 7.18 -1.88 -4.45
C ILE A 53 7.37 -1.86 -2.93
N GLN A 54 8.58 -1.57 -2.46
CA GLN A 54 8.87 -1.49 -1.03
C GLN A 54 7.97 -0.48 -0.32
N GLY A 55 7.76 0.72 -0.89
CA GLY A 55 6.85 1.70 -0.31
C GLY A 55 5.39 1.25 -0.26
N VAL A 56 4.94 0.38 -1.16
CA VAL A 56 3.59 -0.23 -1.08
C VAL A 56 3.55 -1.35 -0.05
N GLU A 57 4.59 -2.19 0.01
CA GLU A 57 4.72 -3.27 1.01
C GLU A 57 4.77 -2.71 2.44
N ASP A 58 5.51 -1.63 2.68
CA ASP A 58 5.57 -0.92 3.97
C ASP A 58 4.18 -0.42 4.41
N ARG A 59 3.34 0.03 3.47
CA ARG A 59 1.96 0.44 3.74
C ARG A 59 1.06 -0.74 4.07
N MET A 60 1.24 -1.86 3.40
CA MET A 60 0.53 -3.11 3.70
C MET A 60 0.88 -3.66 5.08
N ASP A 61 2.14 -3.56 5.49
CA ASP A 61 2.61 -3.97 6.82
C ASP A 61 2.08 -3.06 7.92
N GLN A 62 2.07 -1.74 7.69
CA GLN A 62 1.44 -0.79 8.62
C GLN A 62 -0.08 -1.04 8.76
N ALA A 63 -0.78 -1.32 7.67
CA ALA A 63 -2.20 -1.70 7.74
C ALA A 63 -2.40 -2.99 8.54
N ARG A 64 -1.54 -4.00 8.34
CA ARG A 64 -1.59 -5.25 9.12
C ARG A 64 -1.42 -4.96 10.61
N SER A 65 -0.43 -4.17 11.01
CA SER A 65 -0.22 -3.77 12.40
C SER A 65 -1.47 -3.11 12.99
N ARG A 66 -2.09 -2.18 12.23
CA ARG A 66 -3.33 -1.51 12.67
C ARG A 66 -4.53 -2.46 12.76
N MET A 67 -4.62 -3.45 11.87
CA MET A 67 -5.64 -4.49 11.97
C MET A 67 -5.45 -5.35 13.23
N ASP A 68 -4.21 -5.70 13.56
CA ASP A 68 -3.89 -6.45 14.77
C ASP A 68 -4.23 -5.63 16.03
N GLU A 69 -3.88 -4.34 16.06
CA GLU A 69 -4.29 -3.41 17.13
C GLU A 69 -5.83 -3.33 17.28
N LEU A 70 -6.57 -3.25 16.17
CA LEU A 70 -8.03 -3.25 16.20
C LEU A 70 -8.60 -4.58 16.72
N ARG A 71 -7.99 -5.71 16.35
CA ARG A 71 -8.38 -7.06 16.79
C ARG A 71 -8.18 -7.23 18.29
N GLU A 72 -7.13 -6.66 18.85
CA GLU A 72 -6.85 -6.69 20.29
C GLU A 72 -7.62 -5.62 21.08
N ALA A 73 -8.03 -4.54 20.42
CA ALA A 73 -8.83 -3.49 21.05
C ALA A 73 -10.23 -3.98 21.43
N GLY A 74 -10.63 -3.67 22.67
CA GLY A 74 -12.02 -3.70 23.12
C GLY A 74 -12.82 -2.50 22.56
N GLU A 75 -14.15 -2.59 22.62
CA GLU A 75 -15.06 -1.64 21.96
C GLU A 75 -14.77 -0.17 22.32
N ASP A 76 -14.48 0.14 23.59
CA ASP A 76 -14.16 1.50 24.04
C ASP A 76 -12.91 2.11 23.38
N LYS A 77 -11.95 1.27 22.98
CA LYS A 77 -10.71 1.72 22.32
C LYS A 77 -10.87 1.85 20.81
N VAL A 78 -11.85 1.18 20.21
CA VAL A 78 -12.06 1.18 18.75
C VAL A 78 -12.42 2.58 18.25
N ASP A 79 -13.22 3.34 18.98
CA ASP A 79 -13.55 4.73 18.61
C ASP A 79 -12.31 5.62 18.54
N SER A 80 -11.35 5.42 19.44
CA SER A 80 -10.08 6.18 19.42
C SER A 80 -9.15 5.74 18.28
N LEU A 81 -9.18 4.46 17.91
CA LEU A 81 -8.39 3.91 16.80
C LEU A 81 -8.97 4.29 15.44
N LYS A 82 -10.29 4.51 15.35
CA LYS A 82 -10.98 4.93 14.13
C LYS A 82 -10.29 6.12 13.47
N GLY A 83 -10.03 7.20 14.24
CA GLY A 83 -9.38 8.39 13.70
C GLY A 83 -8.00 8.08 13.12
N LYS A 84 -7.18 7.31 13.83
CA LYS A 84 -5.84 6.92 13.36
C LYS A 84 -5.89 6.06 12.09
N VAL A 85 -6.91 5.21 11.96
CA VAL A 85 -7.10 4.34 10.79
C VAL A 85 -7.56 5.18 9.60
N ASP A 86 -8.55 6.04 9.79
CA ASP A 86 -9.03 6.92 8.72
C ASP A 86 -7.91 7.89 8.27
N ASP A 87 -7.18 8.52 9.18
CA ASP A 87 -6.02 9.39 8.87
C ASP A 87 -4.93 8.64 8.10
N PHE A 88 -4.62 7.42 8.52
CA PHE A 88 -3.65 6.55 7.85
C PHE A 88 -4.12 6.20 6.43
N LEU A 89 -5.39 5.84 6.26
CA LEU A 89 -5.94 5.50 4.95
C LEU A 89 -5.90 6.71 4.00
N SER A 90 -6.32 7.88 4.46
CA SER A 90 -6.30 9.11 3.66
C SER A 90 -4.87 9.53 3.28
N SER A 91 -3.92 9.46 4.21
CA SER A 91 -2.51 9.79 3.92
C SER A 91 -1.91 8.91 2.83
N ASN A 92 -2.33 7.64 2.77
CA ASN A 92 -1.87 6.68 1.77
C ASN A 92 -2.75 6.63 0.51
N GLU A 93 -3.89 7.32 0.50
CA GLU A 93 -4.74 7.54 -0.68
C GLU A 93 -4.16 8.68 -1.54
N ASP A 94 -3.82 9.80 -0.92
CA ASP A 94 -3.24 10.96 -1.61
C ASP A 94 -1.89 10.64 -2.29
N GLU A 95 -1.13 9.72 -1.72
CA GLU A 95 0.19 9.32 -2.22
C GLU A 95 0.10 8.40 -3.44
N GLU A 96 -1.00 7.65 -3.62
CA GLU A 96 -1.27 6.88 -4.83
C GLU A 96 -1.61 7.78 -6.02
N ASP A 97 -2.52 8.74 -5.83
CA ASP A 97 -2.91 9.67 -6.91
C ASP A 97 -1.70 10.51 -7.37
N ARG A 98 -0.87 10.95 -6.43
CA ARG A 98 0.32 11.75 -6.74
C ARG A 98 1.42 10.93 -7.45
N SER A 99 1.53 9.64 -7.14
CA SER A 99 2.50 8.75 -7.80
C SER A 99 2.03 8.23 -9.17
N GLN A 100 0.72 8.27 -9.47
CA GLN A 100 0.21 8.07 -10.83
C GLN A 100 0.32 9.33 -11.69
N ALA A 101 0.08 10.53 -11.13
CA ALA A 101 0.12 11.79 -11.86
C ALA A 101 1.52 12.21 -12.33
N SER A 102 2.58 11.80 -11.63
CA SER A 102 3.96 12.16 -11.99
C SER A 102 4.58 11.30 -13.10
N ASN A 103 3.84 10.33 -13.64
CA ASN A 103 4.30 9.41 -14.70
C ASN A 103 3.66 9.74 -16.08
N GLN A 104 3.02 10.91 -16.24
CA GLN A 104 2.53 11.45 -17.51
C GLN A 104 3.44 12.56 -18.06
#